data_AF-A0A3D4EBG7-F1
#
_entry.id   AF-A0A3D4EBG7-F1
#
_cell.length_a   1.000
_cell.length_b   1.000
_cell.length_c   1.000
_cell.angle_alpha   90.00
_cell.angle_beta   90.00
_cell.angle_gamma   90.00
#
_symmetry.space_group_name_H-M   'P 1'
#
loop_
_entity.id
_entity.type
_entity.pdbx_description
1 polymer ?
#
loop_
_entity_poly.entity_id
_entity_poly.type
_entity_poly.pdbx_seq_one_letter_code
_entity_poly.pdbx_strand_id
1 'polypeptide(L)'
;MTKFFIVPYLVILSILLASCSKTELENLYSQQDKNIESLVKSLAPESSDASVDYLGGSVRVTVTHGEGEALEDDGTVSFFYTAHVINSSSLSAGNMFATNRKESAESAQWTVSDTSLFKVSTVNLGQDALVKGLRKGIT
;
A
#
# COMPACT_ATOMS: atom_id res chain seq x y z
N MET A 1 -60.59 26.66 13.79
CA MET A 1 -59.38 26.32 13.01
C MET A 1 -58.17 26.42 13.93
N THR A 2 -57.78 25.30 14.54
CA THR A 2 -56.62 25.19 15.43
C THR A 2 -55.39 24.84 14.60
N LYS A 3 -54.45 25.78 14.46
CA LYS A 3 -53.15 25.53 13.83
C LYS A 3 -52.25 24.81 14.84
N PHE A 4 -52.01 23.53 14.61
CA PHE A 4 -50.96 22.77 15.28
C PHE A 4 -49.60 23.28 14.81
N PHE A 5 -48.85 23.94 15.69
CA PHE A 5 -47.42 24.16 15.54
C PHE A 5 -46.70 23.00 16.25
N ILE A 6 -46.27 22.00 15.48
CA ILE A 6 -45.42 20.91 15.96
C ILE A 6 -44.06 21.05 15.29
N VAL A 7 -43.08 21.37 16.14
CA VAL A 7 -41.66 20.95 16.14
C VAL A 7 -40.67 21.69 15.24
N PRO A 8 -39.71 22.39 15.89
CA PRO A 8 -38.33 22.47 15.45
C PRO A 8 -37.42 22.01 16.60
N TYR A 9 -37.34 20.71 16.90
CA TYR A 9 -36.38 20.20 17.89
C TYR A 9 -35.62 18.94 17.44
N LEU A 10 -35.89 18.44 16.22
CA LEU A 10 -35.37 17.14 15.76
C LEU A 10 -34.22 17.24 14.73
N VAL A 11 -33.61 18.43 14.55
CA VAL A 11 -32.53 18.64 13.56
C VAL A 11 -31.13 18.73 14.20
N ILE A 12 -31.04 18.81 15.54
CA ILE A 12 -29.75 18.99 16.24
C ILE A 12 -29.03 17.66 16.54
N LEU A 13 -29.73 16.51 16.46
CA LEU A 13 -29.14 15.22 16.84
C LEU A 13 -28.35 14.52 15.70
N SER A 14 -28.45 14.99 14.47
CA SER A 14 -27.76 14.39 13.31
C SER A 14 -26.27 14.75 13.20
N ILE A 15 -25.81 15.80 13.91
CA ILE A 15 -24.47 16.38 13.76
C ILE A 15 -23.42 15.62 14.60
N LEU A 16 -23.85 14.92 15.65
CA LEU A 16 -22.93 14.20 16.55
C LEU A 16 -22.39 12.88 15.96
N LEU A 17 -23.12 12.25 15.04
CA LEU A 17 -22.70 10.97 14.44
C LEU A 17 -21.60 11.14 13.38
N ALA A 18 -21.51 12.31 12.75
CA ALA A 18 -20.45 12.62 11.77
C ALA A 18 -19.09 12.92 12.42
N SER A 19 -19.05 13.19 13.74
CA SER A 19 -17.80 13.49 14.45
C SER A 19 -17.06 12.23 14.89
N CYS A 20 -17.77 11.12 15.18
CA CYS A 20 -17.13 9.85 15.52
C CYS A 20 -16.42 9.26 14.29
N SER A 21 -17.05 9.30 13.11
CA SER A 21 -16.47 8.73 11.89
C SER A 21 -15.21 9.46 11.40
N LYS A 22 -15.11 10.78 11.60
CA LYS A 22 -13.89 11.55 11.29
C LYS A 22 -12.73 11.14 12.19
N THR A 23 -12.98 11.07 13.49
CA THR A 23 -11.98 10.65 14.48
C THR A 23 -11.52 9.20 14.22
N GLU A 24 -12.44 8.31 13.85
CA GLU A 24 -12.12 6.92 13.48
C GLU A 24 -11.24 6.85 12.24
N LEU A 25 -11.53 7.65 11.21
CA LEU A 25 -10.75 7.68 9.98
C LEU A 25 -9.33 8.24 10.20
N GLU A 26 -9.20 9.31 10.99
CA GLU A 26 -7.91 9.87 11.38
C GLU A 26 -7.07 8.86 12.17
N ASN A 27 -7.69 8.14 13.09
CA ASN A 27 -7.02 7.08 13.85
C ASN A 27 -6.56 5.93 12.93
N LEU A 28 -7.37 5.55 11.94
CA LEU A 28 -7.01 4.52 10.96
C LEU A 28 -5.78 4.93 10.15
N TYR A 29 -5.75 6.15 9.61
CA TYR A 29 -4.60 6.65 8.86
C TYR A 29 -3.36 6.79 9.74
N SER A 30 -3.50 7.33 10.96
CA SER A 30 -2.38 7.40 11.91
C SER A 30 -1.81 6.01 12.24
N GLN A 31 -2.67 5.00 12.37
CA GLN A 31 -2.22 3.63 12.61
C GLN A 31 -1.52 3.03 11.38
N GLN A 32 -2.03 3.32 10.19
CA GLN A 32 -1.38 2.91 8.95
C GLN A 32 0.03 3.51 8.82
N ASP A 33 0.19 4.81 9.10
CA ASP A 33 1.49 5.48 9.08
C ASP A 33 2.47 4.83 10.07
N LYS A 34 2.01 4.54 11.29
CA LYS A 34 2.83 3.81 12.29
C LYS A 34 3.25 2.42 11.81
N ASN A 35 2.35 1.70 11.15
CA ASN A 35 2.66 0.39 10.60
C ASN A 35 3.69 0.47 9.48
N ILE A 36 3.56 1.46 8.59
CA ILE A 36 4.52 1.74 7.51
C ILE A 36 5.90 2.06 8.10
N GLU A 37 5.99 2.99 9.05
CA GLU A 37 7.26 3.36 9.68
C GLU A 37 7.90 2.19 10.43
N SER A 38 7.09 1.36 11.10
CA SER A 38 7.62 0.16 11.75
C SER A 38 8.13 -0.87 10.75
N LEU A 39 7.48 -1.01 9.59
CA LEU A 39 7.94 -1.89 8.51
C LEU A 39 9.24 -1.36 7.89
N VAL A 40 9.35 -0.05 7.64
CA VAL A 40 10.56 0.60 7.14
C VAL A 40 11.75 0.30 8.06
N LYS A 41 11.59 0.48 9.37
CA LYS A 41 12.63 0.13 10.36
C LYS A 41 13.02 -1.34 10.35
N SER A 42 12.07 -2.23 10.09
CA SER A 42 12.34 -3.67 9.99
C SER A 42 13.11 -4.04 8.72
N LEU A 43 12.89 -3.31 7.62
CA LEU A 43 13.53 -3.57 6.32
C LEU A 43 14.88 -2.87 6.17
N ALA A 44 15.06 -1.72 6.82
CA ALA A 44 16.28 -0.93 6.82
C ALA A 44 16.78 -0.69 8.25
N PRO A 45 17.25 -1.73 8.96
CA PRO A 45 17.88 -1.55 10.27
C PRO A 45 19.15 -0.69 10.13
N GLU A 46 19.51 0.07 11.17
CA GLU A 46 20.62 1.05 11.15
C GLU A 46 21.99 0.46 10.73
N SER A 47 22.17 -0.84 10.88
CA SER A 47 23.40 -1.56 10.50
C SER A 47 23.37 -2.17 9.09
N SER A 48 22.33 -1.91 8.31
CA SER A 48 22.20 -2.44 6.93
C SER A 48 22.64 -1.42 5.88
N ASP A 49 22.98 -1.91 4.69
CA ASP A 49 23.22 -1.08 3.51
C ASP A 49 21.92 -0.61 2.82
N ALA A 50 20.78 -0.72 3.51
CA ALA A 50 19.50 -0.34 2.95
C ALA A 50 19.34 1.18 2.88
N SER A 51 18.73 1.68 1.80
CA SER A 51 18.36 3.10 1.66
C SER A 51 16.84 3.30 1.76
N VAL A 52 16.42 4.48 2.23
CA VAL A 52 15.00 4.84 2.37
C VAL A 52 14.72 6.17 1.69
N ASP A 53 13.76 6.18 0.76
CA ASP A 53 13.32 7.37 0.02
C ASP A 53 11.84 7.66 0.28
N TYR A 54 11.53 8.91 0.66
CA TYR A 54 10.17 9.38 0.90
C TYR A 54 9.66 10.20 -0.30
N LEU A 55 8.64 9.69 -0.99
CA LEU A 55 8.28 10.10 -2.35
C LEU A 55 6.88 10.76 -2.42
N GLY A 56 6.51 11.51 -1.38
CA GLY A 56 5.25 12.27 -1.34
C GLY A 56 4.02 11.37 -1.42
N GLY A 57 3.80 10.58 -0.36
CA GLY A 57 2.72 9.61 -0.21
C GLY A 57 3.12 8.15 -0.44
N SER A 58 4.39 7.88 -0.74
CA SER A 58 4.96 6.53 -0.82
C SER A 58 6.35 6.52 -0.19
N VAL A 59 6.75 5.35 0.31
CA VAL A 59 8.10 5.11 0.84
C VAL A 59 8.72 3.97 0.05
N ARG A 60 9.95 4.17 -0.43
CA ARG A 60 10.77 3.14 -1.06
C ARG A 60 11.85 2.74 -0.07
N VAL A 61 12.00 1.44 0.16
CA VAL A 61 13.13 0.87 0.90
C VAL A 61 13.91 -0.02 -0.06
N THR A 62 15.14 0.39 -0.38
CA THR A 62 16.06 -0.40 -1.20
C THR A 62 16.88 -1.28 -0.29
N VAL A 63 16.48 -2.54 -0.16
CA VAL A 63 17.18 -3.52 0.71
C VAL A 63 18.46 -4.07 0.06
N THR A 64 18.52 -4.02 -1.27
CA THR A 64 19.69 -4.46 -2.05
C THR A 64 19.83 -3.56 -3.26
N HIS A 65 21.00 -2.96 -3.43
CA HIS A 65 21.29 -2.12 -4.58
C HIS A 65 21.55 -2.99 -5.82
N GLY A 66 20.87 -2.66 -6.91
CA GLY A 66 21.17 -3.21 -8.22
C GLY A 66 22.43 -2.59 -8.81
N GLU A 67 22.95 -3.22 -9.86
CA GLU A 67 24.07 -2.72 -10.66
C GLU A 67 23.56 -2.26 -12.04
N GLY A 68 24.31 -1.36 -12.68
CA GLY A 68 24.01 -0.85 -14.02
C GLY A 68 23.43 0.56 -14.02
N GLU A 69 22.95 0.98 -15.19
CA GLU A 69 22.34 2.29 -15.39
C GLU A 69 20.97 2.37 -14.71
N ALA A 70 20.65 3.54 -14.16
CA ALA A 70 19.35 3.78 -13.54
C ALA A 70 18.22 3.75 -14.58
N LEU A 71 17.05 3.30 -14.16
CA LEU A 71 15.85 3.30 -15.01
C LEU A 71 15.38 4.75 -15.24
N GLU A 72 15.15 5.11 -16.49
CA GLU A 72 14.58 6.41 -16.86
C GLU A 72 13.07 6.48 -16.54
N ASP A 73 12.54 7.69 -16.39
CA ASP A 73 11.14 7.95 -15.99
C ASP A 73 10.08 7.32 -16.92
N ASP A 74 10.41 7.11 -18.19
CA ASP A 74 9.59 6.45 -19.21
C ASP A 74 10.13 5.09 -19.65
N GLY A 75 11.14 4.58 -18.94
CA GLY A 75 11.79 3.31 -19.21
C GLY A 75 10.87 2.10 -19.12
N THR A 76 11.36 0.96 -19.61
CA THR A 76 10.68 -0.33 -19.50
C THR A 76 11.40 -1.22 -18.51
N VAL A 77 10.67 -1.82 -17.58
CA VAL A 77 11.24 -2.67 -16.53
C VAL A 77 10.48 -3.99 -16.42
N SER A 78 11.23 -5.08 -16.21
CA SER A 78 10.70 -6.41 -15.94
C SER A 78 11.03 -6.83 -14.51
N PHE A 79 10.03 -7.25 -13.73
CA PHE A 79 10.23 -7.62 -12.33
C PHE A 79 9.32 -8.74 -11.84
N PHE A 80 9.79 -9.40 -10.78
CA PHE A 80 8.96 -10.23 -9.91
C PHE A 80 8.52 -9.41 -8.69
N TYR A 81 7.30 -9.60 -8.23
CA TYR A 81 6.72 -8.87 -7.11
C TYR A 81 5.95 -9.78 -6.16
N THR A 82 5.81 -9.28 -4.93
CA THR A 82 4.92 -9.82 -3.90
C THR A 82 4.25 -8.64 -3.20
N ALA A 83 2.94 -8.53 -3.33
CA ALA A 83 2.15 -7.41 -2.84
C ALA A 83 1.41 -7.81 -1.56
N HIS A 84 1.50 -6.93 -0.55
CA HIS A 84 0.91 -7.12 0.77
C HIS A 84 0.03 -5.94 1.15
N VAL A 85 -1.02 -6.21 1.94
CA VAL A 85 -1.78 -5.19 2.64
C VAL A 85 -1.06 -4.86 3.94
N ILE A 86 -0.63 -3.60 4.11
CA ILE A 86 0.06 -3.16 5.32
C ILE A 86 -0.97 -2.92 6.42
N ASN A 87 -1.19 -3.95 7.23
CA ASN A 87 -2.04 -3.92 8.43
C ASN A 87 -1.26 -4.17 9.73
N SER A 88 0.03 -4.45 9.62
CA SER A 88 0.97 -4.68 10.72
C SER A 88 2.37 -4.21 10.33
N SER A 89 3.34 -4.39 11.23
CA SER A 89 4.76 -4.10 11.00
C SER A 89 5.52 -5.21 10.26
N SER A 90 4.84 -6.24 9.75
CA SER A 90 5.47 -7.40 9.10
C SER A 90 4.81 -7.80 7.80
N LEU A 91 5.63 -8.24 6.85
CA LEU A 91 5.18 -8.89 5.62
C LEU A 91 5.01 -10.39 5.88
N SER A 92 3.86 -10.96 5.52
CA SER A 92 3.54 -12.35 5.80
C SER A 92 2.59 -12.95 4.75
N ALA A 93 2.50 -14.27 4.71
CA ALA A 93 1.51 -14.94 3.87
C ALA A 93 0.06 -14.48 4.15
N GLY A 94 -0.27 -14.16 5.42
CA GLY A 94 -1.62 -13.78 5.83
C GLY A 94 -2.08 -12.40 5.35
N ASN A 95 -1.14 -11.53 4.95
CA ASN A 95 -1.45 -10.23 4.38
C ASN A 95 -0.99 -10.05 2.93
N MET A 96 -0.51 -11.12 2.29
CA MET A 96 -0.20 -11.15 0.86
C MET A 96 -1.48 -11.26 0.03
N PHE A 97 -1.63 -10.43 -1.01
CA PHE A 97 -2.83 -10.42 -1.86
C PHE A 97 -2.54 -10.59 -3.36
N ALA A 98 -1.30 -10.40 -3.82
CA ALA A 98 -0.91 -10.68 -5.20
C ALA A 98 0.58 -11.02 -5.30
N THR A 99 0.97 -11.92 -6.20
CA THR A 99 2.38 -12.19 -6.52
C THR A 99 2.49 -12.89 -7.87
N ASN A 100 3.60 -12.64 -8.58
CA ASN A 100 4.05 -13.47 -9.71
C ASN A 100 5.31 -14.29 -9.36
N ARG A 101 5.72 -14.33 -8.09
CA ARG A 101 6.86 -15.11 -7.61
C ARG A 101 6.37 -16.45 -7.09
N LYS A 102 6.77 -17.53 -7.76
CA LYS A 102 6.37 -18.90 -7.42
C LYS A 102 6.68 -19.25 -5.96
N GLU A 103 7.89 -18.95 -5.50
CA GLU A 103 8.33 -19.21 -4.13
C GLU A 103 7.45 -18.53 -3.08
N SER A 104 6.98 -17.29 -3.36
CA SER A 104 6.08 -16.57 -2.45
C SER A 104 4.70 -17.20 -2.42
N ALA A 105 4.14 -17.59 -3.58
CA ALA A 105 2.85 -18.28 -3.65
C ALA A 105 2.88 -19.63 -2.94
N GLU A 106 3.94 -20.41 -3.14
CA GLU A 106 4.12 -21.71 -2.47
C GLU A 106 4.30 -21.55 -0.95
N SER A 107 5.12 -20.58 -0.52
CA SER A 107 5.30 -20.27 0.91
C SER A 107 4.00 -19.81 1.58
N ALA A 108 3.12 -19.15 0.82
CA ALA A 108 1.79 -18.75 1.27
C ALA A 108 0.72 -19.83 1.09
N GLN A 109 1.09 -21.03 0.64
CA GLN A 109 0.21 -22.17 0.42
C GLN A 109 -0.94 -21.88 -0.56
N TRP A 110 -0.69 -21.04 -1.57
CA TRP A 110 -1.67 -20.76 -2.62
C TRP A 110 -1.82 -21.95 -3.56
N THR A 111 -3.05 -22.40 -3.77
CA THR A 111 -3.38 -23.37 -4.83
C THR A 111 -3.54 -22.62 -6.15
N VAL A 112 -2.53 -22.70 -7.02
CA VAL A 112 -2.53 -22.03 -8.32
C VAL A 112 -2.71 -23.05 -9.43
N SER A 113 -3.83 -22.98 -10.16
CA SER A 113 -4.08 -23.82 -11.34
C SER A 113 -3.48 -23.23 -12.62
N ASP A 114 -3.38 -21.90 -12.70
CA ASP A 114 -2.77 -21.19 -13.83
C ASP A 114 -1.33 -20.77 -13.52
N THR A 115 -0.38 -21.54 -14.03
CA THR A 115 1.05 -21.27 -13.87
C THR A 115 1.53 -20.04 -14.65
N SER A 116 0.72 -19.49 -15.56
CA SER A 116 1.04 -18.26 -16.29
C SER A 116 1.16 -17.04 -15.36
N LEU A 117 0.54 -17.12 -14.17
CA LEU A 117 0.71 -16.15 -13.08
C LEU A 117 2.19 -15.91 -12.73
N PHE A 118 3.06 -16.93 -12.89
CA PHE A 118 4.47 -16.83 -12.49
C PHE A 118 5.38 -16.23 -13.56
N LYS A 119 4.82 -15.67 -14.63
CA LYS A 119 5.61 -14.95 -15.63
C LYS A 119 6.09 -13.62 -15.06
N VAL A 120 7.29 -13.21 -15.47
CA VAL A 120 7.83 -11.90 -15.15
C VAL A 120 6.86 -10.81 -15.64
N SER A 121 6.58 -9.83 -14.79
CA SER A 121 5.75 -8.69 -15.17
C SER A 121 6.64 -7.69 -15.89
N THR A 122 6.22 -7.20 -17.05
CA THR A 122 6.94 -6.15 -17.80
C THR A 122 6.02 -4.97 -17.95
N VAL A 123 6.52 -3.79 -17.59
CA VAL A 123 5.76 -2.53 -17.67
C VAL A 123 6.60 -1.47 -18.35
N ASN A 124 5.95 -0.67 -19.20
CA ASN A 124 6.51 0.54 -19.78
C ASN A 124 6.02 1.74 -18.95
N LEU A 125 6.93 2.46 -18.29
CA LEU A 125 6.55 3.58 -17.44
C LEU A 125 5.99 4.74 -18.26
N GLY A 126 6.39 4.96 -19.51
CA GLY A 126 5.80 6.01 -20.35
C GLY A 126 4.34 5.76 -20.74
N GLN A 127 3.89 4.50 -20.78
CA GLN A 127 2.61 4.11 -21.42
C GLN A 127 1.62 3.44 -20.46
N ASP A 128 2.11 2.60 -19.55
CA ASP A 128 1.24 1.76 -18.74
C ASP A 128 0.65 2.50 -17.53
N ALA A 129 -0.64 2.27 -17.29
CA ALA A 129 -1.32 2.80 -16.12
C ALA A 129 -0.89 2.04 -14.86
N LEU A 130 -0.14 2.71 -13.98
CA LEU A 130 0.28 2.18 -12.69
C LEU A 130 -0.28 3.02 -11.55
N VAL A 131 -0.50 2.37 -10.41
CA VAL A 131 -0.81 3.09 -9.16
C VAL A 131 0.31 4.08 -8.89
N LYS A 132 -0.05 5.33 -8.58
CA LYS A 132 0.90 6.46 -8.46
C LYS A 132 2.08 6.16 -7.52
N GLY A 133 1.81 5.52 -6.38
CA GLY A 133 2.86 5.16 -5.41
C GLY A 133 3.83 4.11 -5.95
N LEU A 134 3.34 3.11 -6.70
CA LEU A 134 4.18 2.09 -7.33
C LEU A 134 5.07 2.71 -8.41
N ARG A 135 4.48 3.52 -9.30
CA ARG A 135 5.23 4.24 -10.35
C ARG A 135 6.39 5.05 -9.76
N LYS A 136 6.10 5.86 -8.74
CA LYS A 136 7.13 6.65 -8.06
C LYS A 136 8.18 5.81 -7.34
N GLY A 137 7.82 4.62 -6.86
CA GLY A 137 8.75 3.75 -6.13
C GLY A 137 9.65 2.93 -7.05
N ILE A 138 9.33 2.81 -8.34
CA ILE A 138 10.14 2.07 -9.31
C ILE A 138 11.30 2.93 -9.84
N THR A 139 11.09 4.23 -10.03
CA THR A 139 12.13 5.20 -10.45
C THR A 139 12.70 5.91 -9.22
#